data_AF-A0A5R9DWY7-F1
#
_entry.id   AF-A0A5R9DWY7-F1
#
_cell.length_a   1.000
_cell.length_b   1.000
_cell.length_c   1.000
_cell.angle_alpha   90.00
_cell.angle_beta   90.00
_cell.angle_gamma   90.00
#
_symmetry.space_group_name_H-M   'P 1'
#
loop_
_entity.id
_entity.type
_entity.pdbx_description
1 polymer ?
#
loop_
_entity_poly.entity_id
_entity_poly.type
_entity_poly.pdbx_seq_one_letter_code
_entity_poly.pdbx_strand_id
1 'polypeptide(L)'
;MSVHPCKTESKTWYLERQIERRQIAQEKLKTYNNVILDGDIFQPLSYNWCFDFNMYNQSLNFISEFFRSEIKDGKVKFPDKYFYLYTNHENLKYRKENDSTRKRSNFERHLEIVEPHQRYYKSLNYFIPDYVQLIAANSIQENIISITDNISPSHVNFDSVELLDNVTNWLANNNAKNLIKF
;
A
#
# COMPACT_ATOMS: atom_id res chain seq x y z
N MET A 1 -8.34 -7.37 43.21
CA MET A 1 -8.84 -7.31 41.82
C MET A 1 -7.97 -6.31 41.07
N SER A 2 -7.07 -6.80 40.21
CA SER A 2 -6.21 -5.96 39.39
C SER A 2 -7.02 -5.49 38.18
N VAL A 3 -7.23 -4.18 38.06
CA VAL A 3 -7.81 -3.57 36.87
C VAL A 3 -6.69 -3.50 35.84
N HIS A 4 -6.72 -4.38 34.84
CA HIS A 4 -5.83 -4.25 33.69
C HIS A 4 -6.18 -2.93 32.97
N PRO A 5 -5.23 -1.99 32.80
CA PRO A 5 -5.49 -0.81 32.00
C PRO A 5 -5.69 -1.25 30.56
N CYS A 6 -6.87 -0.97 30.02
CA CYS A 6 -7.14 -1.04 28.59
C CYS A 6 -6.17 -0.07 27.91
N LYS A 7 -5.08 -0.57 27.31
CA LYS A 7 -4.13 0.25 26.56
C LYS A 7 -4.90 0.92 25.43
N THR A 8 -5.12 2.21 25.55
CA THR A 8 -5.55 3.04 24.43
C THR A 8 -4.41 3.01 23.42
N GLU A 9 -4.62 2.39 22.26
CA GLU A 9 -3.60 2.31 21.22
C GLU A 9 -3.21 3.73 20.76
N SER A 10 -1.91 3.97 20.59
CA SER A 10 -1.40 5.26 20.11
C SER A 10 -2.01 5.60 18.75
N LYS A 11 -2.21 6.90 18.46
CA LYS A 11 -2.61 7.37 17.13
C LYS A 11 -1.63 6.96 16.02
N THR A 12 -0.39 6.60 16.38
CA THR A 12 0.65 6.12 15.45
C THR A 12 0.75 4.60 15.37
N TRP A 13 -0.02 3.84 16.17
CA TRP A 13 0.16 2.39 16.32
C TRP A 13 0.19 1.65 14.97
N TYR A 14 -0.75 1.94 14.08
CA TYR A 14 -0.79 1.31 12.76
C TYR A 14 0.38 1.72 11.85
N LEU A 15 0.87 2.96 11.99
CA LEU A 15 2.03 3.45 11.24
C LEU A 15 3.32 2.76 11.72
N GLU A 16 3.47 2.60 13.04
CA GLU A 16 4.59 1.87 13.66
C GLU A 16 4.63 0.40 13.23
N ARG A 17 3.47 -0.26 13.05
CA ARG A 17 3.42 -1.62 12.48
C ARG A 17 4.02 -1.67 11.08
N GLN A 18 3.93 -0.60 10.28
CA GLN A 18 4.55 -0.57 8.95
C GLN A 18 6.07 -0.47 9.02
N ILE A 19 6.59 0.27 10.01
CA ILE A 19 8.04 0.33 10.29
C ILE A 19 8.56 -1.05 10.66
N GLU A 20 7.87 -1.77 11.54
CA GLU A 20 8.26 -3.14 11.90
C GLU A 20 8.24 -4.11 10.71
N ARG A 21 7.23 -4.02 9.83
CA ARG A 21 7.18 -4.81 8.60
C ARG A 21 8.41 -4.56 7.73
N ARG A 22 8.87 -3.31 7.63
CA ARG A 22 10.10 -2.98 6.92
C ARG A 22 11.34 -3.57 7.58
N GLN A 23 11.44 -3.49 8.89
CA GLN A 23 12.57 -4.05 9.65
C GLN A 23 12.67 -5.56 9.43
N ILE A 24 11.53 -6.29 9.49
CA ILE A 24 11.50 -7.72 9.17
C ILE A 24 12.00 -7.97 7.74
N ALA A 25 11.59 -7.15 6.78
CA ALA A 25 12.08 -7.27 5.40
C ALA A 25 13.59 -7.02 5.27
N GLN A 26 14.14 -6.03 5.99
CA GLN A 26 15.59 -5.78 6.02
C GLN A 26 16.36 -6.97 6.59
N GLU A 27 15.86 -7.58 7.67
CA GLU A 27 16.46 -8.79 8.22
C GLU A 27 16.43 -9.95 7.22
N LYS A 28 15.32 -10.13 6.50
CA LYS A 28 15.23 -11.17 5.45
C LYS A 28 16.16 -10.90 4.27
N LEU A 29 16.41 -9.64 3.91
CA LEU A 29 17.36 -9.27 2.84
C LEU A 29 18.81 -9.65 3.15
N LYS A 30 19.16 -9.95 4.42
CA LYS A 30 20.48 -10.51 4.76
C LYS A 30 20.67 -11.95 4.25
N THR A 31 19.58 -12.65 3.93
CA THR A 31 19.59 -14.05 3.51
C THR A 31 19.02 -14.26 2.10
N TYR A 32 18.09 -13.40 1.68
CA TYR A 32 17.42 -13.50 0.39
C TYR A 32 17.73 -12.28 -0.47
N ASN A 33 17.94 -12.51 -1.77
CA ASN A 33 18.19 -11.42 -2.72
C ASN A 33 16.97 -10.50 -2.89
N ASN A 34 15.77 -11.06 -2.73
CA ASN A 34 14.50 -10.35 -2.89
C ASN A 34 13.58 -10.66 -1.70
N VAL A 35 12.83 -9.65 -1.26
CA VAL A 35 11.77 -9.80 -0.24
C VAL A 35 10.49 -9.16 -0.78
N ILE A 36 9.42 -9.94 -0.80
CA ILE A 36 8.09 -9.50 -1.23
C ILE A 36 7.25 -9.22 0.02
N LEU A 37 6.65 -8.04 0.07
CA LEU A 37 5.67 -7.66 1.08
C LEU A 37 4.26 -7.85 0.54
N ASP A 38 3.44 -8.65 1.21
CA ASP A 38 2.00 -8.70 0.94
C ASP A 38 1.33 -7.48 1.58
N GLY A 39 1.12 -6.44 0.77
CA GLY A 39 0.64 -5.13 1.16
C GLY A 39 1.76 -4.08 1.24
N ASP A 40 1.36 -2.82 1.31
CA ASP A 40 2.27 -1.67 1.25
C ASP A 40 2.60 -1.13 2.66
N ILE A 41 3.83 -0.70 2.86
CA ILE A 41 4.28 0.03 4.06
C ILE A 41 3.59 1.41 4.09
N PHE A 42 3.40 2.03 2.93
CA PHE A 42 2.75 3.32 2.78
C PHE A 42 1.23 3.19 2.56
N GLN A 43 0.66 2.01 2.81
CA GLN A 43 -0.78 1.77 2.80
C GLN A 43 -1.60 2.81 3.61
N PRO A 44 -1.11 3.34 4.76
CA PRO A 44 -1.84 4.39 5.46
C PRO A 44 -2.13 5.63 4.59
N LEU A 45 -1.28 6.00 3.63
CA LEU A 45 -1.53 7.11 2.72
C LEU A 45 -2.62 6.74 1.71
N SER A 46 -2.43 5.65 0.97
CA SER A 46 -3.32 5.25 -0.12
C SER A 46 -4.72 4.90 0.37
N TYR A 47 -4.80 4.16 1.47
CA TYR A 47 -6.08 3.71 2.04
C TYR A 47 -6.84 4.87 2.69
N ASN A 48 -6.18 5.75 3.46
CA ASN A 48 -6.87 6.93 3.99
C ASN A 48 -7.33 7.87 2.88
N TRP A 49 -6.52 8.06 1.84
CA TRP A 49 -6.91 8.88 0.70
C TRP A 49 -8.17 8.36 0.00
N CYS A 50 -8.32 7.04 -0.15
CA CYS A 50 -9.54 6.44 -0.71
C CYS A 50 -10.81 6.80 0.09
N PHE A 51 -10.68 7.18 1.37
CA PHE A 51 -11.77 7.64 2.23
C PHE A 51 -11.68 9.14 2.58
N ASP A 52 -11.01 9.94 1.74
CA ASP A 52 -10.81 11.39 1.95
C ASP A 52 -10.23 11.73 3.33
N PHE A 53 -9.37 10.86 3.90
CA PHE A 53 -8.77 10.97 5.23
C PHE A 53 -9.77 11.02 6.41
N ASN A 54 -11.02 10.62 6.20
CA ASN A 54 -12.07 10.69 7.23
C ASN A 54 -12.19 9.41 8.08
N MET A 55 -11.58 8.29 7.67
CA MET A 55 -11.80 6.99 8.33
C MET A 55 -11.17 6.87 9.71
N TYR A 56 -9.92 7.32 9.86
CA TYR A 56 -9.12 7.10 11.07
C TYR A 56 -8.79 8.40 11.82
N ASN A 57 -9.38 9.53 11.41
CA ASN A 57 -9.10 10.86 11.95
C ASN A 57 -7.58 11.20 11.94
N GLN A 58 -6.90 10.77 10.87
CA GLN A 58 -5.50 11.06 10.60
C GLN A 58 -5.45 11.87 9.31
N SER A 59 -4.96 13.11 9.39
CA SER A 59 -4.81 13.95 8.21
C SER A 59 -3.66 13.46 7.32
N LEU A 60 -3.69 13.84 6.04
CA LEU A 60 -2.57 13.62 5.12
C LEU A 60 -1.25 14.13 5.73
N ASN A 61 -1.24 15.35 6.27
CA ASN A 61 -0.05 15.95 6.87
C ASN A 61 0.50 15.13 8.04
N PHE A 62 -0.37 14.62 8.91
CA PHE A 62 0.03 13.80 10.05
C PHE A 62 0.74 12.51 9.59
N ILE A 63 0.17 11.83 8.59
CA ILE A 63 0.72 10.57 8.06
C ILE A 63 2.04 10.85 7.32
N SER A 64 2.08 11.90 6.48
CA SER A 64 3.28 12.26 5.72
C SER A 64 4.42 12.70 6.64
N GLU A 65 4.18 13.51 7.67
CA GLU A 65 5.21 13.93 8.62
C GLU A 65 5.81 12.76 9.38
N PHE A 66 4.97 11.81 9.82
CA PHE A 66 5.43 10.57 10.46
C PHE A 66 6.40 9.81 9.54
N PHE A 67 5.96 9.46 8.33
CA PHE A 67 6.80 8.70 7.41
C PHE A 67 8.04 9.47 6.98
N ARG A 68 7.93 10.79 6.81
CA ARG A 68 9.07 11.65 6.44
C ARG A 68 10.18 11.60 7.49
N SER A 69 9.81 11.64 8.77
CA SER A 69 10.78 11.48 9.87
C SER A 69 11.44 10.11 9.83
N GLU A 70 10.63 9.05 9.68
CA GLU A 70 11.13 7.67 9.68
C GLU A 70 12.00 7.36 8.45
N ILE A 71 11.74 7.99 7.30
CA ILE A 71 12.61 7.90 6.11
C ILE A 71 13.96 8.57 6.37
N LYS A 72 13.95 9.78 6.97
CA LYS A 72 15.18 10.49 7.30
C LYS A 72 16.06 9.75 8.30
N ASP A 73 15.42 9.03 9.23
CA ASP A 73 16.10 8.16 10.18
C ASP A 73 16.57 6.82 9.55
N GLY A 74 16.28 6.58 8.27
CA GLY A 74 16.64 5.35 7.56
C GLY A 74 15.85 4.11 7.99
N LYS A 75 14.80 4.29 8.81
CA LYS A 75 13.97 3.19 9.34
C LYS A 75 12.98 2.67 8.30
N VAL A 76 12.61 3.51 7.34
CA VAL A 76 11.68 3.14 6.27
C VAL A 76 12.13 3.71 4.92
N LYS A 77 11.82 2.97 3.86
CA LYS A 77 12.04 3.37 2.46
C LYS A 77 10.86 2.84 1.66
N PHE A 78 10.48 3.54 0.60
CA PHE A 78 9.62 2.96 -0.42
C PHE A 78 10.26 1.67 -1.01
N PRO A 79 9.43 0.70 -1.44
CA PRO A 79 9.94 -0.51 -2.07
C PRO A 79 10.59 -0.18 -3.41
N ASP A 80 11.39 -1.10 -3.96
CA ASP A 80 12.02 -0.87 -5.26
C ASP A 80 11.05 -1.09 -6.44
N LYS A 81 9.93 -1.79 -6.20
CA LYS A 81 8.88 -2.07 -7.20
C LYS A 81 7.55 -2.36 -6.50
N TYR A 82 6.44 -1.99 -7.14
CA TYR A 82 5.10 -2.42 -6.77
C TYR A 82 4.50 -3.36 -7.80
N PHE A 83 3.76 -4.36 -7.32
CA PHE A 83 2.90 -5.21 -8.12
C PHE A 83 1.47 -5.06 -7.63
N TYR A 84 0.59 -4.56 -8.47
CA TYR A 84 -0.81 -4.33 -8.13
C TYR A 84 -1.68 -5.33 -8.87
N LEU A 85 -2.19 -6.32 -8.13
CA LEU A 85 -3.10 -7.33 -8.65
C LEU A 85 -4.52 -6.75 -8.69
N TYR A 86 -5.15 -6.71 -9.86
CA TYR A 86 -6.51 -6.20 -10.02
C TYR A 86 -7.43 -7.21 -10.71
N THR A 87 -8.72 -7.11 -10.43
CA THR A 87 -9.77 -7.83 -11.16
C THR A 87 -11.08 -7.05 -11.05
N ASN A 88 -12.09 -7.41 -11.85
CA ASN A 88 -13.37 -6.71 -11.85
C ASN A 88 -14.21 -7.04 -10.60
N HIS A 89 -15.24 -6.23 -10.33
CA HIS A 89 -16.10 -6.40 -9.15
C HIS A 89 -16.83 -7.74 -9.13
N GLU A 90 -17.25 -8.26 -10.29
CA GLU A 90 -17.93 -9.55 -10.42
C GLU A 90 -17.03 -10.70 -9.93
N ASN A 91 -15.77 -10.73 -10.39
CA ASN A 91 -14.79 -11.71 -9.95
C ASN A 91 -14.44 -11.56 -8.47
N LEU A 92 -14.36 -10.33 -7.94
CA LEU A 92 -14.14 -10.12 -6.50
C LEU A 92 -15.27 -10.74 -5.66
N LYS A 93 -16.53 -10.52 -6.06
CA LYS A 93 -17.72 -11.08 -5.41
C LYS A 93 -17.74 -12.60 -5.51
N TYR A 94 -17.56 -13.13 -6.72
CA TYR A 94 -17.48 -14.57 -6.97
C TYR A 94 -16.41 -15.23 -6.09
N ARG A 95 -15.20 -14.65 -6.01
CA ARG A 95 -14.12 -15.17 -5.16
C ARG A 95 -14.42 -15.12 -3.67
N LYS A 96 -15.20 -14.15 -3.20
CA LYS A 96 -15.61 -14.09 -1.78
C LYS A 96 -16.61 -15.20 -1.45
N GLU A 97 -17.60 -15.40 -2.32
CA GLU A 97 -18.67 -16.38 -2.12
C GLU A 97 -18.17 -17.82 -2.22
N ASN A 98 -17.14 -18.04 -3.04
CA ASN A 98 -16.57 -19.37 -3.31
C ASN A 98 -15.28 -19.68 -2.52
N ASP A 99 -14.89 -18.82 -1.57
CA ASP A 99 -13.72 -19.03 -0.71
C ASP A 99 -14.17 -19.27 0.74
N SER A 100 -14.44 -20.54 1.06
CA SER A 100 -14.86 -20.96 2.41
C SER A 100 -13.75 -20.87 3.46
N THR A 101 -12.50 -20.64 3.04
CA THR A 101 -11.34 -20.63 3.93
C THR A 101 -11.08 -19.27 4.58
N ARG A 102 -11.67 -18.19 4.05
CA ARG A 102 -11.42 -16.81 4.50
C ARG A 102 -12.70 -16.06 4.82
N LYS A 103 -12.78 -15.55 6.05
CA LYS A 103 -13.77 -14.52 6.39
C LYS A 103 -13.31 -13.17 5.84
N ARG A 104 -14.16 -12.52 5.02
CA ARG A 104 -13.91 -11.18 4.47
C ARG A 104 -14.85 -10.17 5.12
N SER A 105 -14.48 -9.67 6.29
CA SER A 105 -15.16 -8.54 6.93
C SER A 105 -15.01 -7.27 6.08
N ASN A 106 -15.99 -6.36 6.16
CA ASN A 106 -15.98 -5.07 5.46
C ASN A 106 -15.81 -5.15 3.93
N PHE A 107 -16.19 -6.27 3.30
CA PHE A 107 -15.96 -6.45 1.86
C PHE A 107 -16.66 -5.42 0.98
N GLU A 108 -17.91 -5.06 1.28
CA GLU A 108 -18.63 -4.05 0.48
C GLU A 108 -17.91 -2.70 0.51
N ARG A 109 -17.43 -2.31 1.69
CA ARG A 109 -16.60 -1.11 1.85
C ARG A 109 -15.29 -1.20 1.07
N HIS A 110 -14.67 -2.38 0.97
CA HIS A 110 -13.47 -2.57 0.16
C HIS A 110 -13.75 -2.53 -1.35
N LEU A 111 -14.96 -2.91 -1.79
CA LEU A 111 -15.36 -2.74 -3.19
C LEU A 111 -15.43 -1.27 -3.59
N GLU A 112 -15.89 -0.39 -2.71
CA GLU A 112 -16.00 1.05 -2.97
C GLU A 112 -14.66 1.72 -3.30
N ILE A 113 -13.55 1.13 -2.83
CA ILE A 113 -12.22 1.72 -3.00
C ILE A 113 -11.38 1.08 -4.11
N VAL A 114 -11.88 0.07 -4.82
CA VAL A 114 -11.08 -0.67 -5.82
C VAL A 114 -10.50 0.26 -6.88
N GLU A 115 -11.34 1.11 -7.47
CA GLU A 115 -10.95 2.05 -8.51
C GLU A 115 -10.03 3.18 -8.01
N PRO A 116 -10.34 3.92 -6.93
CA PRO A 116 -9.42 4.94 -6.43
C PRO A 116 -8.09 4.31 -5.99
N HIS A 117 -8.12 3.17 -5.30
CA HIS A 117 -6.90 2.49 -4.86
C HIS A 117 -6.02 2.11 -6.06
N GLN A 118 -6.59 1.53 -7.13
CA GLN A 118 -5.85 1.26 -8.36
C GLN A 118 -5.28 2.54 -8.99
N ARG A 119 -6.05 3.64 -8.99
CA ARG A 119 -5.60 4.93 -9.50
C ARG A 119 -4.43 5.50 -8.71
N TYR A 120 -4.42 5.36 -7.39
CA TYR A 120 -3.28 5.73 -6.56
C TYR A 120 -2.01 5.02 -7.04
N TYR A 121 -2.02 3.68 -7.11
CA TYR A 121 -0.83 2.94 -7.53
C TYR A 121 -0.44 3.27 -8.97
N LYS A 122 -1.40 3.39 -9.90
CA LYS A 122 -1.11 3.82 -11.26
C LYS A 122 -0.43 5.19 -11.30
N SER A 123 -0.81 6.13 -10.43
CA SER A 123 -0.22 7.47 -10.39
C SER A 123 1.25 7.48 -9.97
N LEU A 124 1.72 6.47 -9.23
CA LEU A 124 3.12 6.40 -8.82
C LEU A 124 4.06 6.27 -10.03
N ASN A 125 3.57 5.77 -11.16
CA ASN A 125 4.32 5.71 -12.42
C ASN A 125 4.59 7.09 -13.04
N TYR A 126 3.91 8.15 -12.59
CA TYR A 126 4.22 9.52 -13.02
C TYR A 126 5.52 10.05 -12.38
N PHE A 127 5.89 9.54 -11.20
CA PHE A 127 7.09 9.96 -10.49
C PHE A 127 8.29 9.07 -10.84
N ILE A 128 8.05 7.78 -11.01
CA ILE A 128 9.07 6.80 -11.35
C ILE A 128 8.50 5.92 -12.47
N PRO A 129 9.01 6.04 -13.71
CA PRO A 129 8.56 5.21 -14.82
C PRO A 129 8.65 3.71 -14.48
N ASP A 130 7.64 2.96 -14.89
CA ASP A 130 7.52 1.51 -14.67
C ASP A 130 7.62 1.06 -13.21
N TYR A 131 7.34 1.92 -12.24
CA TYR A 131 7.49 1.58 -10.83
C TYR A 131 6.43 0.61 -10.30
N VAL A 132 5.22 0.71 -10.83
CA VAL A 132 4.06 -0.13 -10.52
C VAL A 132 3.66 -0.92 -11.75
N GLN A 133 3.72 -2.25 -11.62
CA GLN A 133 3.16 -3.17 -12.59
C GLN A 133 1.72 -3.50 -12.23
N LEU A 134 0.77 -3.10 -13.08
CA LEU A 134 -0.64 -3.51 -12.97
C LEU A 134 -0.79 -4.90 -13.59
N ILE A 135 -1.25 -5.88 -12.81
CA ILE A 135 -1.41 -7.27 -13.25
C ILE A 135 -2.87 -7.67 -13.12
N ALA A 136 -3.49 -8.05 -14.25
CA ALA A 136 -4.83 -8.63 -14.25
C ALA A 136 -4.77 -10.01 -13.60
N ALA A 137 -5.39 -10.16 -12.44
CA ALA A 137 -5.25 -11.32 -11.59
C ALA A 137 -6.11 -12.51 -12.07
N ASN A 138 -5.89 -12.98 -13.29
CA ASN A 138 -6.73 -13.99 -13.96
C ASN A 138 -6.42 -15.43 -13.49
N SER A 139 -5.14 -15.77 -13.35
CA SER A 139 -4.68 -17.06 -12.84
C SER A 139 -3.47 -16.92 -11.91
N ILE A 140 -3.27 -17.90 -11.02
CA ILE A 140 -2.13 -17.90 -10.10
C ILE A 140 -0.82 -18.01 -10.88
N GLN A 141 -0.78 -18.88 -11.89
CA GLN A 141 0.41 -19.14 -12.70
C GLN A 141 0.83 -17.90 -13.49
N GLU A 142 -0.09 -17.21 -14.16
CA GLU A 142 0.22 -15.99 -14.90
C GLU A 142 0.65 -14.85 -13.97
N ASN A 143 0.07 -14.76 -12.76
CA ASN A 143 0.50 -13.79 -11.75
C ASN A 143 1.94 -14.05 -11.31
N ILE A 144 2.30 -15.31 -11.06
CA ILE A 144 3.66 -15.70 -10.67
C ILE A 144 4.63 -15.29 -11.78
N ILE A 145 4.35 -15.68 -13.03
CA ILE A 145 5.20 -15.35 -14.19
C ILE A 145 5.35 -13.83 -14.32
N SER A 146 4.24 -13.10 -14.28
CA SER A 146 4.23 -11.63 -14.41
C SER A 146 5.05 -10.95 -13.31
N ILE A 147 4.99 -11.45 -12.08
CA ILE A 147 5.80 -10.92 -10.98
C ILE A 147 7.27 -11.29 -11.20
N THR A 148 7.59 -12.56 -11.42
CA THR A 148 8.98 -13.03 -11.51
C THR A 148 9.74 -12.40 -12.67
N ASP A 149 9.08 -12.21 -13.82
CA ASP A 149 9.70 -11.62 -15.02
C ASP A 149 9.95 -10.12 -14.86
N ASN A 150 9.26 -9.46 -13.92
CA ASN A 150 9.34 -8.02 -13.69
C ASN A 150 10.02 -7.65 -12.36
N ILE A 151 10.55 -8.63 -11.62
CA ILE A 151 11.48 -8.37 -10.52
C ILE A 151 12.78 -7.87 -11.14
N SER A 152 13.04 -6.56 -11.02
CA SER A 152 14.31 -6.00 -11.45
C SER A 152 15.43 -6.45 -10.51
N PRO A 153 16.59 -6.90 -11.04
CA PRO A 153 17.74 -7.24 -10.23
C PRO A 153 18.47 -6.01 -9.69
N SER A 154 18.17 -4.81 -10.22
CA SER A 154 18.79 -3.56 -9.84
C SER A 154 17.89 -2.75 -8.91
N HIS A 155 18.46 -2.25 -7.81
CA HIS A 155 17.79 -1.26 -6.97
C HIS A 155 17.51 0.02 -7.77
N VAL A 156 16.26 0.50 -7.69
CA VAL A 156 15.93 1.83 -8.19
C VAL A 156 16.45 2.83 -7.17
N ASN A 157 17.39 3.68 -7.59
CA ASN A 157 17.91 4.74 -6.75
C ASN A 157 17.07 6.01 -6.94
N PHE A 158 16.22 6.29 -5.96
CA PHE A 158 15.45 7.52 -5.87
C PHE A 158 15.43 8.01 -4.41
N ASP A 159 15.31 9.31 -4.22
CA ASP A 159 15.14 9.90 -2.91
C ASP A 159 13.71 9.61 -2.41
N SER A 160 13.61 8.85 -1.31
CA SER A 160 12.31 8.48 -0.73
C SER A 160 11.61 9.65 -0.05
N VAL A 161 12.34 10.67 0.41
CA VAL A 161 11.73 11.90 0.94
C VAL A 161 11.10 12.68 -0.21
N GLU A 162 11.83 12.84 -1.33
CA GLU A 162 11.30 13.50 -2.52
C GLU A 162 10.07 12.77 -3.07
N LEU A 163 10.12 11.43 -3.17
CA LEU A 163 8.96 10.65 -3.59
C LEU A 163 7.77 10.83 -2.64
N LEU A 164 7.99 10.82 -1.32
CA LEU A 164 6.92 11.05 -0.35
C LEU A 164 6.28 12.43 -0.52
N ASP A 165 7.11 13.47 -0.68
CA ASP A 165 6.65 14.86 -0.84
C ASP A 165 5.84 14.99 -2.15
N ASN A 166 6.31 14.38 -3.25
CA ASN A 166 5.60 14.34 -4.54
C ASN A 166 4.25 13.59 -4.47
N VAL A 167 4.24 12.40 -3.86
CA VAL A 167 3.01 11.62 -3.66
C VAL A 167 2.03 12.39 -2.78
N THR A 168 2.49 13.00 -1.69
CA THR A 168 1.66 13.79 -0.78
C THR A 168 1.03 14.99 -1.50
N ASN A 169 1.81 15.71 -2.30
CA ASN A 169 1.29 16.79 -3.12
C ASN A 169 0.24 16.31 -4.12
N TRP A 170 0.46 15.15 -4.76
CA TRP A 170 -0.54 14.58 -5.68
C TRP A 170 -1.83 14.19 -4.96
N LEU A 171 -1.73 13.55 -3.79
CA LEU A 171 -2.89 13.18 -2.97
C LEU A 171 -3.73 14.40 -2.56
N ALA A 172 -3.08 15.52 -2.21
CA ALA A 172 -3.75 16.76 -1.84
C ALA A 172 -4.51 17.40 -3.01
N ASN A 173 -4.04 17.20 -4.25
CA ASN A 173 -4.59 17.82 -5.45
C ASN A 173 -5.52 16.89 -6.27
N ASN A 174 -5.67 15.63 -5.87
CA ASN A 174 -6.50 14.65 -6.58
C ASN A 174 -7.52 14.05 -5.61
N ASN A 175 -8.81 14.22 -5.87
CA ASN A 175 -9.88 13.67 -5.02
C ASN A 175 -10.17 12.21 -5.40
N ALA A 176 -10.18 11.30 -4.42
CA ALA A 176 -10.47 9.86 -4.60
C ALA A 176 -11.77 9.57 -5.37
N LYS A 177 -12.81 10.38 -5.17
CA LYS A 177 -14.15 10.23 -5.76
C LYS A 177 -14.30 10.81 -7.16
N ASN A 178 -13.38 11.67 -7.59
CA ASN A 178 -13.41 12.23 -8.94
C ASN A 178 -12.86 11.20 -9.94
N LEU A 179 -13.70 10.23 -10.35
CA LEU A 179 -13.41 9.39 -11.49
C LEU A 179 -13.49 10.27 -12.74
N ILE A 180 -12.33 10.58 -13.33
CA ILE A 180 -12.30 11.00 -14.73
C ILE A 180 -12.75 9.77 -15.51
N LYS A 181 -14.01 9.77 -15.94
CA LYS A 181 -14.50 8.81 -16.93
C LYS A 181 -13.69 9.05 -18.19
N PHE A 182 -12.79 8.13 -18.51
CA PHE A 182 -12.20 8.02 -19.84
C PHE A 182 -13.21 7.36 -20.77
#